data_AF-A0A2U1WCH1-F1
#
_entry.id   AF-A0A2U1WCH1-F1
#
_cell.length_a   1.000
_cell.length_b   1.000
_cell.length_c   1.000
_cell.angle_alpha   90.00
_cell.angle_beta   90.00
_cell.angle_gamma   90.00
#
_symmetry.space_group_name_H-M   'P 1'
#
loop_
_entity.id
_entity.type
_entity.pdbx_description
1 polymer ?
#
loop_
_entity_poly.entity_id
_entity_poly.type
_entity_poly.pdbx_seq_one_letter_code
_entity_poly.pdbx_strand_id
1 'polypeptide(L)'
;MTPRLLAELLEPILTAADDDEEALSEAVNLTAEAMAALGATVLDPDGQPARGVSDERAVVAALNTHAHNLMRDGRLDDVVEALQVAERIGRIAHLPHHPRTV
;
A
#
# COMPACT_ATOMS: atom_id res chain seq x y z
N MET A 1 12.05 4.59 -5.79
CA MET A 1 10.99 4.22 -6.74
C MET A 1 10.29 5.48 -7.24
N THR A 2 9.98 5.61 -8.53
CA THR A 2 9.29 6.80 -9.06
C THR A 2 7.79 6.74 -8.76
N PRO A 3 7.08 7.89 -8.68
CA PRO A 3 5.63 7.90 -8.44
C PRO A 3 4.84 7.10 -9.49
N ARG A 4 5.28 7.16 -10.75
CA ARG A 4 4.68 6.40 -11.85
C ARG A 4 4.83 4.89 -11.67
N LEU A 5 6.04 4.41 -11.39
CA LEU A 5 6.28 2.98 -11.17
C LEU A 5 5.50 2.45 -9.96
N LEU A 6 5.39 3.26 -8.91
CA LEU A 6 4.57 2.91 -7.74
C LEU A 6 3.08 2.81 -8.10
N ALA A 7 2.56 3.71 -8.94
CA ALA A 7 1.18 3.65 -9.40
C ALA A 7 0.92 2.37 -10.23
N GLU A 8 1.84 2.03 -11.16
CA GLU A 8 1.77 0.81 -11.97
C GLU A 8 1.79 -0.46 -11.09
N LEU A 9 2.59 -0.49 -10.03
CA LEU A 9 2.63 -1.61 -9.08
C LEU A 9 1.36 -1.78 -8.25
N LEU A 10 0.65 -0.69 -7.99
CA LEU A 10 -0.58 -0.67 -7.20
C LEU A 10 -1.85 -0.89 -8.03
N GLU A 11 -1.76 -0.87 -9.36
CA GLU A 11 -2.91 -1.07 -10.25
C GLU A 11 -3.72 -2.35 -9.93
N PRO A 12 -3.12 -3.52 -9.63
CA PRO A 12 -3.88 -4.71 -9.26
C PRO A 12 -4.72 -4.49 -7.99
N ILE A 13 -4.18 -3.79 -7.00
CA ILE A 13 -4.84 -3.48 -5.72
C ILE A 13 -6.00 -2.52 -5.92
N LEU A 14 -5.78 -1.46 -6.70
CA LEU A 14 -6.81 -0.45 -6.97
C LEU A 14 -7.94 -1.03 -7.83
N THR A 15 -7.61 -1.96 -8.74
CA THR A 15 -8.62 -2.68 -9.54
C THR A 15 -9.46 -3.60 -8.68
N ALA A 16 -8.85 -4.34 -7.74
CA ALA A 16 -9.54 -5.26 -6.82
C ALA A 16 -10.16 -4.55 -5.59
N ALA A 17 -10.16 -3.22 -5.55
CA ALA A 17 -10.54 -2.43 -4.38
C ALA A 17 -11.99 -2.66 -3.93
N ASP A 18 -12.89 -2.94 -4.88
CA ASP A 18 -14.32 -3.18 -4.65
C ASP A 18 -14.74 -4.66 -4.80
N ASP A 19 -13.79 -5.53 -5.15
CA ASP A 19 -14.02 -6.98 -5.27
C ASP A 19 -14.08 -7.66 -3.90
N ASP A 20 -14.30 -8.97 -3.88
CA ASP A 20 -14.33 -9.75 -2.63
C ASP A 20 -12.96 -9.83 -1.93
N GLU A 21 -12.93 -10.36 -0.71
CA GLU A 21 -11.71 -10.44 0.09
C GLU A 21 -10.66 -11.39 -0.52
N GLU A 22 -11.08 -12.41 -1.26
CA GLU A 22 -10.17 -13.37 -1.90
C GLU A 22 -9.42 -12.69 -3.05
N ALA A 23 -10.14 -11.99 -3.93
CA ALA A 23 -9.54 -11.20 -5.02
C ALA A 23 -8.59 -10.12 -4.51
N LEU A 24 -8.99 -9.40 -3.44
CA LEU A 24 -8.11 -8.39 -2.83
C LEU A 24 -6.86 -9.03 -2.21
N SER A 25 -6.99 -10.20 -1.57
CA SER A 25 -5.84 -10.93 -1.01
C SER A 25 -4.87 -11.41 -2.11
N GLU A 26 -5.39 -11.86 -3.25
CA GLU A 26 -4.55 -12.26 -4.39
C GLU A 26 -3.79 -11.04 -4.97
N ALA A 27 -4.46 -9.90 -5.11
CA ALA A 27 -3.84 -8.67 -5.54
C ALA A 27 -2.72 -8.20 -4.57
N VAL A 28 -2.93 -8.35 -3.26
CA VAL A 28 -1.90 -8.08 -2.24
C VAL A 28 -0.68 -8.97 -2.43
N ASN A 29 -0.87 -10.26 -2.61
CA ASN A 29 0.23 -11.19 -2.85
C ASN A 29 1.00 -10.81 -4.13
N LEU A 30 0.29 -10.57 -5.24
CA LEU A 30 0.91 -10.20 -6.52
C LEU A 30 1.73 -8.90 -6.42
N THR A 31 1.17 -7.86 -5.79
CA THR A 31 1.87 -6.58 -5.61
C THR A 31 3.08 -6.74 -4.69
N ALA A 32 2.98 -7.51 -3.60
CA ALA A 32 4.10 -7.76 -2.69
C ALA A 32 5.24 -8.53 -3.39
N GLU A 33 4.92 -9.55 -4.17
CA GLU A 33 5.90 -10.27 -4.99
C GLU A 33 6.60 -9.36 -6.00
N ALA A 34 5.83 -8.50 -6.69
CA ALA A 34 6.38 -7.53 -7.64
C ALA A 34 7.29 -6.51 -6.94
N MET A 35 6.90 -6.03 -5.76
CA MET A 35 7.73 -5.16 -4.92
C MET A 35 9.05 -5.86 -4.53
N ALA A 36 8.99 -7.11 -4.09
CA ALA A 36 10.17 -7.90 -3.74
C ALA A 36 11.09 -8.12 -4.95
N ALA A 37 10.53 -8.45 -6.11
CA ALA A 37 11.27 -8.64 -7.36
C ALA A 37 12.00 -7.37 -7.82
N LEU A 38 11.43 -6.20 -7.56
CA LEU A 38 12.03 -4.89 -7.84
C LEU A 38 13.01 -4.41 -6.75
N GLY A 39 13.17 -5.16 -5.66
CA GLY A 39 14.00 -4.78 -4.52
C GLY A 39 13.43 -3.59 -3.74
N ALA A 40 12.12 -3.37 -3.78
CA ALA A 40 11.47 -2.34 -2.98
C ALA A 40 11.63 -2.66 -1.49
N THR A 41 12.11 -1.69 -0.72
CA THR A 41 12.39 -1.86 0.72
C THR A 41 11.45 -0.97 1.52
N VAL A 42 10.75 -1.55 2.49
CA VAL A 42 9.98 -0.79 3.48
C VAL A 42 10.94 -0.28 4.54
N LEU A 43 10.84 1.01 4.85
CA LEU A 43 11.66 1.65 5.87
C LEU A 43 10.86 1.81 7.17
N ASP A 44 11.56 1.69 8.29
CA ASP A 44 11.04 2.05 9.61
C ASP A 44 11.07 3.59 9.82
N PRO A 45 10.56 4.11 10.94
CA PRO A 45 10.58 5.55 11.22
C PRO A 45 11.98 6.19 11.26
N ASP A 46 13.03 5.40 11.52
CA ASP A 46 14.42 5.86 11.56
C ASP A 46 15.09 5.78 10.17
N GLY A 47 14.33 5.39 9.14
CA GLY A 47 14.80 5.26 7.76
C GLY A 47 15.64 4.01 7.50
N GLN A 48 15.62 3.03 8.41
CA GLN A 48 16.31 1.76 8.25
C GLN A 48 15.38 0.71 7.62
N PRO A 49 15.91 -0.34 6.95
CA PRO A 49 15.08 -1.44 6.46
C PRO A 49 14.29 -2.07 7.61
N ALA A 50 12.96 -2.01 7.51
CA ALA A 50 12.06 -2.58 8.49
C ALA A 50 12.19 -4.11 8.50
N ARG A 51 12.19 -4.72 9.70
CA ARG A 51 12.30 -6.17 9.88
C ARG A 51 10.95 -6.81 10.16
N GLY A 52 10.74 -8.03 9.66
CA GLY A 52 9.53 -8.81 9.91
C GLY A 52 8.26 -8.16 9.35
N VAL A 53 8.39 -7.43 8.23
CA VAL A 53 7.27 -6.81 7.53
C VAL A 53 6.51 -7.91 6.77
N SER A 54 5.21 -8.00 7.00
CA SER A 54 4.33 -8.85 6.19
C SER A 54 4.03 -8.20 4.84
N ASP A 55 3.60 -9.00 3.87
CA ASP A 55 3.25 -8.54 2.54
C ASP A 55 2.15 -7.47 2.58
N GLU A 56 1.12 -7.65 3.41
CA GLU A 56 0.04 -6.70 3.59
C GLU A 56 0.54 -5.37 4.16
N ARG A 57 1.48 -5.44 5.12
CA ARG A 57 2.08 -4.22 5.69
C ARG A 57 2.98 -3.51 4.67
N ALA A 58 3.66 -4.24 3.79
CA ALA A 58 4.43 -3.65 2.71
C ALA A 58 3.54 -2.95 1.68
N VAL A 59 2.44 -3.59 1.27
CA VAL A 59 1.45 -3.00 0.35
C VAL A 59 0.76 -1.78 0.97
N VAL A 60 0.39 -1.83 2.25
CA VAL A 60 -0.17 -0.66 2.97
C VAL A 60 0.83 0.49 3.01
N ALA A 61 2.12 0.23 3.23
CA ALA A 61 3.15 1.28 3.17
C ALA A 61 3.29 1.88 1.75
N ALA A 62 3.17 1.04 0.71
CA ALA A 62 3.17 1.48 -0.68
C ALA A 62 1.95 2.36 -1.01
N LEU A 63 0.75 1.96 -0.58
CA LEU A 63 -0.49 2.75 -0.73
C LEU A 63 -0.40 4.09 -0.01
N ASN A 64 0.13 4.13 1.22
CA ASN A 64 0.34 5.39 1.94
C ASN A 64 1.32 6.30 1.18
N THR A 65 2.40 5.74 0.64
CA THR A 65 3.35 6.50 -0.18
C THR A 65 2.68 7.04 -1.45
N HIS A 66 1.83 6.25 -2.09
CA HIS A 66 1.07 6.66 -3.26
C HIS A 66 0.09 7.79 -2.94
N ALA A 67 -0.68 7.66 -1.85
CA ALA A 67 -1.57 8.70 -1.34
C ALA A 67 -0.82 10.01 -1.05
N HIS A 68 0.39 9.95 -0.47
CA HIS A 68 1.21 11.14 -0.27
C HIS A 68 1.65 11.81 -1.58
N ASN A 69 1.93 11.03 -2.64
CA ASN A 69 2.23 11.58 -3.96
C ASN A 69 0.99 12.22 -4.59
N LEU A 70 -0.17 11.54 -4.55
CA LEU A 70 -1.45 12.07 -5.04
C LEU A 70 -1.84 13.38 -4.33
N MET A 71 -1.62 13.46 -3.01
CA MET A 71 -1.89 14.65 -2.22
C MET A 71 -1.01 15.83 -2.67
N ARG A 72 0.26 15.59 -2.99
CA ARG A 72 1.16 16.62 -3.53
C ARG A 72 0.71 17.10 -4.91
N ASP A 73 0.09 16.21 -5.69
CA ASP A 73 -0.45 16.51 -7.02
C ASP A 73 -1.87 17.11 -6.99
N GLY A 74 -2.46 17.30 -5.80
CA GLY A 74 -3.80 17.87 -5.62
C GLY A 74 -4.96 16.92 -5.97
N ARG A 75 -4.68 15.62 -6.14
CA ARG A 75 -5.64 14.58 -6.53
C ARG A 75 -6.38 14.01 -5.32
N LEU A 76 -7.19 14.82 -4.65
CA LEU A 76 -7.75 14.49 -3.34
C LEU A 76 -8.73 13.31 -3.35
N ASP A 77 -9.52 13.13 -4.41
CA ASP A 77 -10.47 12.00 -4.50
C ASP A 77 -9.71 10.66 -4.52
N ASP A 78 -8.65 10.59 -5.33
CA ASP A 78 -7.78 9.42 -5.44
C ASP A 78 -7.01 9.14 -4.13
N VAL A 79 -6.70 10.18 -3.34
CA VAL A 79 -6.10 10.01 -2.00
C VAL A 79 -7.05 9.26 -1.08
N VAL A 80 -8.33 9.63 -1.08
CA VAL A 80 -9.34 9.01 -0.23
C VAL A 80 -9.48 7.53 -0.60
N GLU A 81 -9.57 7.23 -1.89
CA GLU A 81 -9.65 5.85 -2.40
C GLU A 81 -8.44 5.01 -1.94
N ALA A 82 -7.21 5.49 -2.18
CA ALA A 82 -6.00 4.77 -1.79
C ALA A 82 -5.92 4.50 -0.28
N LEU A 83 -6.37 5.46 0.56
CA LEU A 83 -6.40 5.30 2.01
C LEU A 83 -7.49 4.32 2.47
N GLN A 84 -8.65 4.30 1.82
CA GLN A 84 -9.73 3.35 2.13
C GLN A 84 -9.31 1.91 1.82
N VAL A 85 -8.63 1.69 0.70
CA VAL A 85 -8.09 0.37 0.32
C VAL A 85 -7.01 -0.06 1.33
N ALA A 86 -6.10 0.84 1.71
CA ALA A 86 -5.08 0.55 2.72
C ALA A 86 -5.71 0.15 4.08
N GLU A 87 -6.77 0.85 4.49
CA GLU A 87 -7.51 0.52 5.70
C GLU A 87 -8.19 -0.85 5.59
N ARG A 88 -8.81 -1.15 4.45
CA ARG A 88 -9.46 -2.43 4.18
C ARG A 88 -8.47 -3.59 4.29
N ILE A 89 -7.32 -3.50 3.63
CA ILE A 89 -6.24 -4.49 3.72
C ILE A 89 -5.78 -4.64 5.18
N GLY A 90 -5.57 -3.54 5.89
CA GLY A 90 -5.18 -3.57 7.30
C GLY A 90 -6.18 -4.29 8.21
N ARG A 91 -7.49 -4.17 7.94
CA ARG A 91 -8.53 -4.89 8.70
C ARG A 91 -8.50 -6.40 8.42
N ILE A 92 -8.43 -6.80 7.16
CA ILE A 92 -8.38 -8.21 6.73
C ILE A 92 -7.15 -8.90 7.34
N ALA A 93 -6.00 -8.23 7.28
CA ALA A 93 -4.73 -8.75 7.78
C ALA A 93 -4.53 -8.56 9.30
N HIS A 94 -5.53 -8.04 10.02
CA HIS A 94 -5.45 -7.73 11.45
C HIS A 94 -4.21 -6.90 11.84
N LEU A 95 -3.80 -5.98 10.98
CA LEU A 95 -2.64 -5.13 11.26
C LEU A 95 -2.95 -4.18 12.42
N PRO A 96 -1.98 -3.96 13.33
CA PRO A 96 -2.15 -2.99 14.41
C PRO A 96 -2.43 -1.62 13.80
N HIS A 97 -3.56 -1.03 14.18
CA HIS A 97 -3.90 0.32 13.80
C HIS A 97 -2.81 1.25 14.34
N HIS A 98 -2.04 1.87 13.45
CA HIS A 98 -1.24 3.02 13.86
C HIS A 98 -2.20 4.20 13.96
N PRO A 99 -2.45 4.76 15.16
CA PRO A 99 -3.20 5.99 15.26
C PRO A 99 -2.46 7.03 14.43
N ARG A 100 -3.17 7.71 13.53
CA ARG A 100 -2.63 8.86 12.80
C ARG A 100 -2.23 9.87 13.87
N THR A 101 -0.93 10.06 14.11
CA THR A 101 -0.45 11.24 14.84
C THR A 101 -0.78 12.44 13.96
N VAL A 102 -1.83 13.15 14.36
CA VAL A 102 -2.18 14.49 13.91
C VAL A 102 -1.06 15.47 14.23
#